data_AF-A0A349PNA1-F1
#
_entry.id   AF-A0A349PNA1-F1
#
_cell.length_a   1.000
_cell.length_b   1.000
_cell.length_c   1.000
_cell.angle_alpha   90.00
_cell.angle_beta   90.00
_cell.angle_gamma   90.00
#
_symmetry.space_group_name_H-M   'P 1'
#
loop_
_entity.id
_entity.type
_entity.pdbx_description
1 polymer ?
#
loop_
_entity_poly.entity_id
_entity_poly.type
_entity_poly.pdbx_seq_one_letter_code
_entity_poly.pdbx_strand_id
1 'polypeptide(L)'
;MMIIVYIIGVVLIFYVLFVLIINVPIRKNEVGFEFVYVEEDGSVRELSNDEMKYLETKFHPNDGARPYIKYRYKQLTPDNKICGFIRRNRVPNKIKINKSSEIN
;
A
#
# COMPACT_ATOMS: atom_id res chain seq x y z
N MET A 1 -7.75 37.68 18.16
CA MET A 1 -6.84 36.67 18.74
C MET A 1 -7.55 35.35 19.03
N MET A 2 -8.61 35.32 19.85
CA MET A 2 -9.38 34.08 20.15
C MET A 2 -10.02 33.40 18.92
N ILE A 3 -10.61 34.17 18.00
CA ILE A 3 -11.26 33.62 16.78
C ILE A 3 -10.25 32.86 15.89
N ILE A 4 -9.03 33.38 15.75
CA ILE A 4 -7.97 32.75 14.94
C ILE A 4 -7.54 31.42 15.56
N VAL A 5 -7.44 31.35 16.91
CA VAL A 5 -7.12 30.11 17.62
C VAL A 5 -8.19 29.04 17.38
N TYR A 6 -9.48 29.41 17.41
CA TYR A 6 -10.57 28.48 17.08
C TYR A 6 -10.50 27.97 15.64
N ILE A 7 -10.23 28.85 14.67
CA ILE A 7 -10.09 28.46 13.26
C ILE A 7 -8.94 27.47 13.08
N ILE A 8 -7.78 27.74 13.68
CA ILE A 8 -6.63 26.82 13.63
C ILE A 8 -6.98 25.48 14.26
N GLY A 9 -7.67 25.49 15.40
CA GLY A 9 -8.14 24.27 16.07
C GLY A 9 -9.05 23.43 15.18
N VAL A 10 -10.02 24.05 14.51
CA VAL A 10 -10.93 23.37 13.57
C VAL A 10 -10.17 22.78 12.38
N VAL A 11 -9.24 23.55 11.79
CA VAL A 11 -8.40 23.06 10.67
C VAL A 11 -7.54 21.87 11.10
N LEU A 12 -6.94 21.91 12.29
CA LEU A 12 -6.17 20.78 12.83
C LEU A 12 -7.05 19.55 13.06
N ILE A 13 -8.28 19.73 13.56
CA ILE A 13 -9.23 18.62 13.72
C ILE A 13 -9.56 18.00 12.36
N PHE A 14 -9.88 18.79 11.34
CA PHE A 14 -10.13 18.28 9.99
C PHE A 14 -8.91 17.56 9.40
N TYR A 15 -7.71 18.10 9.62
CA TYR A 15 -6.48 17.46 9.19
C TYR A 15 -6.27 16.10 9.87
N VAL A 16 -6.47 16.02 11.18
CA VAL A 16 -6.38 14.76 11.94
C VAL A 16 -7.42 13.75 11.45
N LEU A 17 -8.68 14.17 11.29
CA LEU A 17 -9.74 13.31 10.76
C LEU A 17 -9.41 12.80 9.35
N PHE A 18 -8.89 13.68 8.49
CA PHE A 18 -8.47 13.32 7.15
C PHE A 18 -7.34 12.28 7.18
N VAL A 19 -6.32 12.47 8.02
CA VAL A 19 -5.22 11.52 8.21
C VAL A 19 -5.71 10.16 8.73
N LEU A 20 -6.68 10.16 9.64
CA LEU A 20 -7.29 8.92 10.13
C LEU A 20 -7.99 8.17 8.99
N ILE A 21 -8.85 8.84 8.23
CA ILE A 21 -9.62 8.21 7.13
C ILE A 21 -8.70 7.59 6.07
N ILE A 22 -7.59 8.24 5.72
CA ILE A 22 -6.69 7.72 4.67
C ILE A 22 -5.85 6.51 5.11
N ASN A 23 -5.59 6.35 6.41
CA ASN A 23 -4.74 5.29 6.96
C ASN A 23 -5.53 4.04 7.40
N VAL A 24 -6.86 4.08 7.37
CA VAL A 24 -7.70 2.94 7.72
C VAL A 24 -7.46 1.78 6.74
N PRO A 25 -7.25 0.54 7.23
CA PRO A 25 -7.18 -0.64 6.37
C PRO A 25 -8.52 -0.87 5.67
N ILE A 26 -8.46 -1.17 4.37
CA ILE A 26 -9.65 -1.39 3.53
C ILE A 26 -10.14 -2.83 3.67
N ARG A 27 -9.19 -3.76 3.89
CA ARG A 27 -9.41 -5.20 4.00
C ARG A 27 -9.07 -5.70 5.39
N LYS A 28 -9.82 -6.70 5.86
CA LYS A 28 -9.53 -7.40 7.11
C LYS A 28 -8.16 -8.07 7.02
N ASN A 29 -7.53 -8.30 8.17
CA ASN A 29 -6.27 -9.01 8.20
C ASN A 29 -6.54 -10.49 7.87
N GLU A 30 -6.18 -10.91 6.67
CA GLU A 30 -6.30 -12.28 6.17
C GLU A 30 -4.96 -12.99 6.34
N VAL A 31 -4.98 -14.31 6.51
CA VAL A 31 -3.77 -15.13 6.66
C VAL A 31 -2.93 -15.07 5.37
N GLY A 32 -1.64 -14.81 5.49
CA GLY A 32 -0.69 -14.73 4.38
C GLY A 32 0.40 -13.70 4.62
N PHE A 33 1.27 -13.50 3.63
CA PHE A 33 2.33 -12.49 3.69
C PHE A 33 1.73 -11.06 3.70
N GLU A 34 2.40 -10.10 4.36
CA GLU A 34 1.89 -8.72 4.54
C GLU A 34 1.69 -8.00 3.19
N PHE A 35 2.50 -8.36 2.19
CA PHE A 35 2.50 -7.74 0.86
C PHE A 35 1.99 -8.70 -0.21
N VAL A 36 1.44 -8.10 -1.27
CA VAL A 36 0.97 -8.78 -2.48
C VAL A 36 1.37 -7.95 -3.71
N TYR A 37 1.30 -8.55 -4.89
CA TYR A 37 1.64 -7.88 -6.14
C TYR A 37 0.37 -7.55 -6.94
N VAL A 38 0.27 -6.30 -7.39
CA VAL A 38 -0.75 -5.88 -8.37
C VAL A 38 -0.17 -6.08 -9.75
N GLU A 39 -0.89 -6.77 -10.62
CA GLU A 39 -0.53 -6.98 -12.02
C GLU A 39 -0.93 -5.79 -12.91
N GLU A 40 -0.44 -5.77 -14.14
CA GLU A 40 -0.72 -4.69 -15.11
C GLU A 40 -2.21 -4.61 -15.48
N ASP A 41 -2.95 -5.72 -15.43
CA ASP A 41 -4.41 -5.77 -15.64
C ASP A 41 -5.21 -5.35 -14.40
N GLY A 42 -4.54 -5.08 -13.27
CA GLY A 42 -5.14 -4.76 -11.98
C GLY A 42 -5.54 -5.99 -11.15
N SER A 43 -5.36 -7.21 -11.65
CA SER A 43 -5.48 -8.40 -10.81
C SER A 43 -4.41 -8.39 -9.71
N VAL A 44 -4.63 -9.17 -8.66
CA VAL A 44 -3.72 -9.22 -7.51
C VAL A 44 -3.36 -10.66 -7.23
N ARG A 45 -2.08 -10.92 -7.00
CA ARG A 45 -1.57 -12.25 -6.65
C ARG A 45 -0.70 -12.23 -5.40
N GLU A 46 -0.59 -13.39 -4.79
CA GLU A 46 0.43 -13.70 -3.80
C GLU A 46 1.83 -13.56 -4.40
N LEU A 47 2.80 -13.30 -3.53
CA LEU A 47 4.20 -13.20 -3.90
C LEU A 47 4.83 -14.59 -4.04
N SER A 48 5.83 -14.70 -4.91
CA SER A 48 6.73 -15.85 -4.94
C SER A 48 7.69 -15.83 -3.74
N ASN A 49 8.35 -16.97 -3.48
CA ASN A 49 9.35 -17.05 -2.41
C ASN A 49 10.50 -16.05 -2.58
N ASP A 50 10.95 -15.81 -3.81
CA ASP A 50 12.01 -14.85 -4.11
C ASP A 50 11.55 -13.41 -3.89
N GLU A 51 10.31 -13.08 -4.27
CA GLU A 51 9.71 -11.76 -4.04
C GLU A 51 9.52 -11.49 -2.53
N MET A 52 9.07 -12.49 -1.76
CA MET A 52 8.97 -12.38 -0.31
C MET A 52 10.34 -12.10 0.31
N LYS A 53 11.37 -12.86 -0.08
CA LYS A 53 12.74 -12.67 0.39
C LYS A 53 13.31 -11.31 -0.01
N TYR A 54 12.99 -10.83 -1.20
CA TYR A 54 13.36 -9.50 -1.66
C TYR A 54 12.75 -8.40 -0.78
N LEU A 55 11.47 -8.51 -0.40
CA LEU A 55 10.82 -7.53 0.48
C LEU A 55 11.30 -7.59 1.94
N GLU A 56 11.79 -8.74 2.40
CA GLU A 56 12.40 -8.89 3.74
C GLU A 56 13.85 -8.37 3.79
N THR A 57 14.47 -8.15 2.63
CA THR A 57 15.85 -7.67 2.55
C THR A 57 15.95 -6.25 3.12
N LYS A 58 16.98 -6.02 3.94
CA LYS A 58 17.27 -4.68 4.47
C LYS A 58 17.97 -3.85 3.41
N PHE A 59 17.33 -2.79 2.96
CA PHE A 59 17.91 -1.81 2.03
C PHE A 59 18.45 -0.60 2.76
N HIS A 60 19.54 -0.04 2.26
CA HIS A 60 20.01 1.27 2.69
C HIS A 60 19.02 2.36 2.23
N PRO A 61 18.82 3.48 2.95
CA PRO A 61 17.85 4.51 2.56
C PRO A 61 18.06 5.10 1.16
N ASN A 62 19.31 5.14 0.70
CA ASN A 62 19.73 5.65 -0.62
C ASN A 62 19.99 4.52 -1.63
N ASP A 63 19.50 3.30 -1.38
CA ASP A 63 19.63 2.17 -2.28
C ASP A 63 18.58 2.26 -3.41
N GLY A 64 19.04 2.35 -4.65
CA GLY A 64 18.17 2.38 -5.82
C GLY A 64 17.46 1.04 -6.08
N ALA A 65 17.96 -0.06 -5.52
CA ALA A 65 17.32 -1.37 -5.58
C ALA A 65 16.22 -1.54 -4.53
N ARG A 66 15.85 -0.50 -3.77
CA ARG A 66 14.77 -0.60 -2.80
C ARG A 66 13.42 -0.81 -3.51
N PRO A 67 12.58 -1.77 -3.08
CA PRO A 67 11.27 -1.98 -3.65
C PRO A 67 10.37 -0.77 -3.45
N TYR A 68 9.68 -0.38 -4.53
CA TYR A 68 8.60 0.59 -4.43
C TYR A 68 7.32 -0.09 -3.91
N ILE A 69 6.85 0.34 -2.75
CA ILE A 69 5.62 -0.15 -2.14
C ILE A 69 4.53 0.89 -2.29
N LYS A 70 3.46 0.53 -2.99
CA LYS A 70 2.28 1.38 -3.19
C LYS A 70 1.56 1.60 -1.86
N TYR A 71 1.13 2.83 -1.63
CA TYR A 71 0.34 3.18 -0.46
C TYR A 71 -1.17 2.97 -0.68
N ARG A 72 -1.63 3.08 -1.94
CA ARG A 72 -3.03 2.84 -2.36
C ARG A 72 -3.09 1.97 -3.61
N TYR A 73 -4.14 1.17 -3.74
CA TYR A 73 -4.34 0.30 -4.90
C TYR A 73 -4.36 1.07 -6.24
N LYS A 74 -5.05 2.21 -6.29
CA LYS A 74 -5.15 3.06 -7.51
C LYS A 74 -3.94 3.98 -7.75
N GLN A 75 -2.94 3.97 -6.87
CA GLN A 75 -1.75 4.80 -7.03
C GLN A 75 -0.94 4.27 -8.22
N LEU A 76 -0.44 5.15 -9.08
CA LEU A 76 0.50 4.75 -10.12
C LEU A 76 1.92 4.72 -9.56
N THR A 77 2.75 3.82 -10.08
CA THR A 77 4.20 3.82 -9.84
C THR A 77 4.85 5.03 -10.52
N PRO A 78 6.13 5.34 -10.22
CA PRO A 78 6.83 6.48 -10.83
C PRO A 78 6.89 6.43 -12.36
N ASP A 79 6.82 5.24 -12.95
CA ASP A 79 6.74 4.97 -14.39
C ASP A 79 5.29 4.92 -14.93
N ASN A 80 4.32 5.47 -14.18
CA ASN A 80 2.90 5.55 -14.53
C ASN A 80 2.18 4.20 -14.71
N LYS A 81 2.68 3.12 -14.10
CA LYS A 81 2.03 1.79 -14.15
C LYS A 81 1.12 1.53 -12.95
N ILE A 82 0.11 0.69 -13.17
CA ILE A 82 -0.79 0.21 -12.10
C ILE A 82 -0.23 -1.00 -11.35
N CYS A 83 0.76 -1.70 -11.89
CA CYS A 83 1.36 -2.84 -11.23
C CYS A 83 2.26 -2.43 -10.05
N GLY A 84 2.68 -3.42 -9.23
CA GLY A 84 3.65 -3.21 -8.15
C GLY A 84 3.22 -3.75 -6.78
N PHE A 85 4.17 -3.74 -5.84
CA PHE A 85 3.95 -4.24 -4.48
C PHE A 85 3.00 -3.35 -3.68
N ILE A 86 2.10 -3.96 -2.91
CA ILE A 86 1.17 -3.25 -2.03
C ILE A 86 0.92 -4.06 -0.75
N ARG A 87 0.63 -3.37 0.35
CA ARG A 87 0.12 -4.03 1.56
C ARG A 87 -1.22 -4.74 1.27
N ARG A 88 -1.35 -5.99 1.68
CA ARG A 88 -2.56 -6.82 1.56
C ARG A 88 -3.82 -6.10 2.04
N ASN A 89 -3.72 -5.43 3.19
CA ASN A 89 -4.84 -4.71 3.81
C ASN A 89 -5.28 -3.44 3.07
N ARG A 90 -4.54 -3.01 2.04
CA ARG A 90 -4.87 -1.87 1.15
C ARG A 90 -5.48 -2.31 -0.18
N VAL A 91 -5.59 -3.62 -0.42
CA VAL A 91 -6.31 -4.16 -1.56
C VAL A 91 -7.82 -4.07 -1.31
N PRO A 92 -8.62 -3.53 -2.24
CA PRO A 92 -10.08 -3.51 -2.12
C PRO A 92 -10.67 -4.92 -1.89
N ASN A 93 -11.63 -5.05 -0.96
CA ASN A 93 -12.29 -6.32 -0.62
C ASN A 93 -12.92 -7.05 -1.82
N LYS A 94 -13.35 -6.29 -2.83
CA LYS A 94 -13.93 -6.84 -4.06
C LYS A 94 -12.91 -7.53 -4.99
N ILE A 95 -11.61 -7.36 -4.73
CA ILE A 95 -10.54 -7.93 -5.53
C ILE A 95 -10.00 -9.18 -4.82
N LYS A 96 -10.09 -10.31 -5.52
CA LYS A 96 -9.52 -11.58 -5.05
C LYS A 96 -8.01 -11.53 -5.15
N ILE A 97 -7.32 -12.13 -4.17
CA ILE A 97 -5.88 -12.35 -4.21
C ILE A 97 -5.69 -13.78 -4.70
N ASN A 98 -5.14 -13.90 -5.91
CA ASN A 98 -4.86 -15.18 -6.54
C ASN A 98 -3.58 -15.78 -5.97
N LYS A 99 -3.45 -17.11 -5.98
CA LYS A 99 -2.16 -17.73 -5.64
C LYS A 99 -1.10 -17.33 -6.68
N SER A 100 0.15 -17.22 -6.25
CA SER A 100 1.28 -17.07 -7.16
C SER A 100 1.29 -18.26 -8.12
N SER A 101 1.27 -17.99 -9.42
CA SER A 101 1.61 -19.00 -10.41
C SER A 101 3.12 -19.16 -10.37
N GLU A 102 3.62 -20.17 -9.65
CA GLU A 102 5.00 -20.61 -9.80
C GLU A 102 5.20 -21.03 -11.26
N ILE A 103 5.90 -20.19 -12.04
CA ILE A 103 6.46 -20.63 -13.31
C ILE A 103 7.71 -21.42 -12.92
N ASN A 104 7.59 -22.75 -12.96
CA ASN A 104 8.71 -23.68 -12.88
C ASN A 104 9.69 -23.45 -14.03
#